data_AF-A0A6N6JVE4-F1
#
_entry.id   AF-A0A6N6JVE4-F1
#
_cell.length_a   1.000
_cell.length_b   1.000
_cell.length_c   1.000
_cell.angle_alpha   90.00
_cell.angle_beta   90.00
_cell.angle_gamma   90.00
#
_symmetry.space_group_name_H-M   'P 1'
#
loop_
_entity.id
_entity.type
_entity.pdbx_description
1 polymer ?
#
loop_
_entity_poly.entity_id
_entity_poly.type
_entity_poly.pdbx_seq_one_letter_code
_entity_poly.pdbx_strand_id
1 'polypeptide(L)'
;MAPGGAAGGGGGGLKPDGIVTWQSATSKTLEKAANEKKPILIYFPGEGKEYEYDGYFYGKDLKDLSDNKAVFVRVAYTSDRTPLPYAEQSPIPHKKLSGDNPSRDYNVTQYPTFVVADQNGNEFFRVAGKKPGAKDLEGFFAEIPKKVEDANTRLQRNLDKAKEFWGKKDSREALKLVLKNFKEELVGLDAQEQTARLYSELLEDGRAKIKEVGDKSKAENVKKLKAMQREWKGTELFYEIEELLKA
;
A
#
# COMPACT_ATOMS: atom_id res chain seq x y z
N MET A 1 26.34 50.05 43.56
CA MET A 1 24.98 49.64 43.96
C MET A 1 24.22 49.24 42.71
N ALA A 2 23.88 47.97 42.56
CA ALA A 2 22.66 47.57 41.84
C ALA A 2 21.44 47.85 42.76
N PRO A 3 20.24 48.00 42.20
CA PRO A 3 19.33 46.87 42.01
C PRO A 3 18.64 46.93 40.63
N GLY A 4 18.46 45.82 39.90
CA GLY A 4 17.41 44.81 40.06
C GLY A 4 16.66 44.77 38.70
N GLY A 5 16.27 43.65 38.09
CA GLY A 5 16.07 42.29 38.54
C GLY A 5 14.69 41.83 38.02
N ALA A 6 14.68 40.77 37.19
CA ALA A 6 13.56 39.94 36.70
C ALA A 6 12.60 40.59 35.67
N ALA A 7 12.03 39.89 34.67
CA ALA A 7 11.81 38.46 34.43
C ALA A 7 11.68 38.23 32.90
N GLY A 8 11.95 37.09 32.26
CA GLY A 8 11.94 35.71 32.71
C GLY A 8 10.53 35.09 32.64
N GLY A 9 10.19 34.37 31.56
CA GLY A 9 9.11 33.37 31.60
C GLY A 9 8.12 33.39 30.44
N GLY A 10 8.16 32.34 29.60
CA GLY A 10 7.14 32.05 28.60
C GLY A 10 7.33 30.72 27.88
N GLY A 11 8.08 29.77 28.46
CA GLY A 11 8.15 28.39 27.96
C GLY A 11 6.95 27.60 28.46
N GLY A 12 5.80 27.74 27.80
CA GLY A 12 4.64 26.89 28.04
C GLY A 12 4.82 25.53 27.37
N GLY A 13 5.38 24.57 28.09
CA GLY A 13 5.43 23.18 27.62
C GLY A 13 4.03 22.63 27.33
N LEU A 14 3.90 21.81 26.28
CA LEU A 14 2.66 21.09 25.98
C LEU A 14 2.27 20.22 27.19
N LYS A 15 0.98 20.18 27.53
CA LYS A 15 0.53 19.30 28.61
C LYS A 15 0.56 17.85 28.11
N PRO A 16 1.02 16.88 28.92
CA PRO A 16 1.12 15.48 28.46
C PRO A 16 -0.20 14.86 27.99
N ASP A 17 -1.34 15.36 28.47
CA ASP A 17 -2.69 14.86 28.19
C ASP A 17 -3.22 15.18 26.78
N GLY A 18 -2.52 16.01 26.01
CA GLY A 18 -2.84 16.25 24.60
C GLY A 18 -1.81 15.70 23.61
N ILE A 19 -0.71 15.09 24.11
CA ILE A 19 0.34 14.54 23.25
C ILE A 19 -0.13 13.21 22.67
N VAL A 20 -0.13 13.14 21.35
CA VAL A 20 -0.54 11.97 20.56
C VAL A 20 0.58 10.92 20.56
N THR A 21 0.18 9.65 20.64
CA THR A 21 1.12 8.53 20.62
C THR A 21 1.47 8.13 19.18
N TRP A 22 2.62 8.60 18.70
CA TRP A 22 3.13 8.25 17.36
C TRP A 22 3.93 6.95 17.37
N GLN A 23 3.63 6.07 16.41
CA GLN A 23 4.44 4.89 16.11
C GLN A 23 5.23 5.10 14.82
N SER A 24 6.32 4.34 14.66
CA SER A 24 7.08 4.32 13.41
C SER A 24 6.43 3.38 12.38
N ALA A 25 6.67 3.65 11.10
CA ALA A 25 6.21 2.80 10.00
C ALA A 25 7.04 1.50 9.94
N THR A 26 6.56 0.43 10.57
CA THR A 26 7.24 -0.87 10.64
C THR A 26 6.23 -2.01 10.53
N SER A 27 6.71 -3.22 10.22
CA SER A 27 5.87 -4.43 10.22
C SER A 27 5.19 -4.69 11.57
N LYS A 28 5.88 -4.41 12.69
CA LYS A 28 5.31 -4.55 14.04
C LYS A 28 4.11 -3.64 14.27
N THR A 29 4.13 -2.44 13.68
CA THR A 29 3.03 -1.48 13.77
C THR A 29 1.80 -1.98 13.03
N LEU A 30 1.99 -2.58 11.85
CA LEU A 30 0.92 -3.24 11.08
C LEU A 30 0.36 -4.46 11.83
N GLU A 31 1.23 -5.30 12.39
CA GLU A 31 0.82 -6.45 13.22
C GLU A 31 -0.04 -6.01 14.41
N LYS A 32 0.37 -4.94 15.11
CA LYS A 32 -0.42 -4.36 16.20
C LYS A 32 -1.78 -3.88 15.72
N ALA A 33 -1.84 -3.12 14.62
CA ALA A 33 -3.10 -2.63 14.07
C ALA A 33 -4.05 -3.78 13.70
N ALA A 34 -3.52 -4.84 13.08
CA ALA A 34 -4.28 -6.04 12.73
C ALA A 34 -4.78 -6.81 13.96
N ASN A 35 -3.94 -7.00 14.97
CA ASN A 35 -4.32 -7.69 16.21
C ASN A 35 -5.39 -6.92 16.98
N GLU A 36 -5.28 -5.59 17.04
CA GLU A 36 -6.26 -4.72 17.71
C GLU A 36 -7.48 -4.41 16.84
N LYS A 37 -7.49 -4.85 15.57
CA LYS A 37 -8.52 -4.53 14.57
C LYS A 37 -8.78 -3.04 14.44
N LYS A 38 -7.73 -2.23 14.52
CA LYS A 38 -7.80 -0.77 14.46
C LYS A 38 -7.39 -0.26 13.08
N PRO A 39 -8.08 0.76 12.55
CA PRO A 39 -7.58 1.50 11.40
C PRO A 39 -6.29 2.24 11.76
N ILE A 40 -5.59 2.72 10.72
CA ILE A 40 -4.31 3.40 10.84
C ILE A 40 -4.46 4.84 10.33
N LEU A 41 -3.94 5.80 11.09
CA LEU A 41 -3.67 7.15 10.59
C LEU A 41 -2.19 7.25 10.27
N ILE A 42 -1.84 7.40 8.99
CA ILE A 42 -0.47 7.57 8.53
C ILE A 42 -0.23 9.06 8.25
N TYR A 43 0.74 9.64 8.95
CA TYR A 43 1.12 11.03 8.82
C TYR A 43 2.46 11.18 8.10
N PHE A 44 2.45 11.94 7.02
CA PHE A 44 3.61 12.37 6.24
C PHE A 44 3.85 13.87 6.52
N PRO A 45 4.85 14.20 7.36
CA PRO A 45 5.08 15.56 7.84
C PRO A 45 5.58 16.53 6.78
N GLY A 46 6.50 16.10 5.91
CA GLY A 46 7.27 17.01 5.04
C GLY A 46 8.60 17.43 5.69
N GLU A 47 9.32 18.34 5.04
CA GLU A 47 10.69 18.76 5.43
C GLU A 47 10.72 19.85 6.52
N GLY A 48 9.61 20.60 6.69
CA GLY A 48 9.54 21.73 7.61
C GLY A 48 9.63 21.33 9.09
N LYS A 49 10.42 22.08 9.89
CA LYS A 49 10.60 21.83 11.33
C LYS A 49 9.30 21.96 12.12
N GLU A 50 8.35 22.73 11.62
CA GLU A 50 7.01 22.86 12.19
C GLU A 50 6.23 21.54 12.22
N TYR A 51 6.57 20.61 11.32
CA TYR A 51 5.97 19.28 11.24
C TYR A 51 6.67 18.26 12.14
N GLU A 52 7.84 18.62 12.68
CA GLU A 52 8.61 17.77 13.58
C GLU A 52 8.19 17.88 15.04
N TYR A 53 7.47 18.93 15.37
CA TYR A 53 7.04 19.26 16.70
C TYR A 53 5.79 18.47 17.12
N ASP A 54 5.82 17.83 18.30
CA ASP A 54 4.66 17.11 18.87
C ASP A 54 3.42 17.99 19.03
N GLY A 55 3.59 19.31 19.10
CA GLY A 55 2.48 20.27 19.15
C GLY A 55 1.78 20.50 17.81
N TYR A 56 2.36 20.06 16.69
CA TYR A 56 1.73 20.15 15.38
C TYR A 56 0.39 19.39 15.36
N PHE A 57 0.38 18.21 15.98
CA PHE A 57 -0.78 17.33 16.07
C PHE A 57 -1.12 17.00 17.53
N TYR A 58 -1.62 18.02 18.23
CA TYR A 58 -1.92 17.99 19.66
C TYR A 58 -3.40 18.25 19.96
N GLY A 59 -3.91 17.66 21.04
CA GLY A 59 -5.23 17.92 21.59
C GLY A 59 -5.82 16.68 22.27
N LYS A 60 -6.61 16.87 23.33
CA LYS A 60 -7.20 15.77 24.11
C LYS A 60 -7.99 14.79 23.22
N ASP A 61 -8.79 15.30 22.30
CA ASP A 61 -9.61 14.46 21.42
C ASP A 61 -8.74 13.67 20.43
N LEU A 62 -7.65 14.26 19.91
CA LEU A 62 -6.71 13.55 19.04
C LEU A 62 -5.93 12.48 19.80
N LYS A 63 -5.57 12.75 21.06
CA LYS A 63 -4.94 11.76 21.93
C LYS A 63 -5.87 10.58 22.18
N ASP A 64 -7.13 10.84 22.52
CA ASP A 64 -8.14 9.79 22.73
C ASP A 64 -8.29 8.89 21.50
N LEU A 65 -8.34 9.49 20.30
CA LEU A 65 -8.36 8.72 19.05
C LEU A 65 -7.11 7.84 18.90
N SER A 66 -5.92 8.35 19.20
CA SER A 66 -4.66 7.61 19.07
C SER A 66 -4.48 6.48 20.08
N ASP A 67 -5.07 6.62 21.27
CA ASP A 67 -5.01 5.60 22.31
C ASP A 67 -6.08 4.52 22.07
N ASN A 68 -7.29 4.93 21.70
CA ASN A 68 -8.47 4.08 21.78
C ASN A 68 -9.04 3.64 20.44
N LYS A 69 -8.89 4.43 19.37
CA LYS A 69 -9.63 4.21 18.11
C LYS A 69 -8.78 3.79 16.93
N ALA A 70 -7.58 4.33 16.79
CA ALA A 70 -6.72 4.07 15.64
C ALA A 70 -5.24 4.04 16.03
N VAL A 71 -4.43 3.35 15.23
CA VAL A 71 -2.98 3.37 15.36
C VAL A 71 -2.43 4.56 14.58
N PHE A 72 -1.75 5.48 15.27
CA PHE A 72 -1.16 6.64 14.62
C PHE A 72 0.30 6.36 14.27
N VAL A 73 0.63 6.57 13.00
CA VAL A 73 1.95 6.30 12.43
C VAL A 73 2.51 7.56 11.84
N ARG A 74 3.74 7.89 12.22
CA ARG A 74 4.49 9.00 11.64
C ARG A 74 5.58 8.44 10.73
N VAL A 75 5.54 8.83 9.46
CA VAL A 75 6.53 8.43 8.47
C VAL A 75 7.64 9.48 8.44
N ALA A 76 8.89 9.05 8.53
CA ALA A 76 10.03 9.95 8.38
C ALA A 76 10.05 10.56 6.97
N TYR A 77 10.35 11.85 6.87
CA TYR A 77 10.46 12.50 5.57
C TYR A 77 11.67 11.95 4.80
N THR A 78 11.49 11.78 3.49
CA THR A 78 12.54 11.50 2.53
C THR A 78 12.23 12.26 1.25
N SER A 79 13.25 12.74 0.55
CA SER A 79 13.15 13.37 -0.78
C SER A 79 13.24 12.36 -1.92
N ASP A 80 13.59 11.11 -1.64
CA ASP A 80 13.73 10.07 -2.67
C ASP A 80 12.38 9.70 -3.28
N ARG A 81 12.25 9.92 -4.58
CA ARG A 81 11.07 9.55 -5.39
C ARG A 81 11.44 8.59 -6.52
N THR A 82 12.62 7.99 -6.46
CA THR A 82 13.12 7.10 -7.50
C THR A 82 12.20 5.89 -7.58
N PRO A 83 11.53 5.67 -8.72
CA PRO A 83 10.71 4.48 -8.90
C PRO A 83 11.59 3.24 -8.84
N LEU A 84 11.07 2.14 -8.32
CA LEU A 84 11.78 0.86 -8.38
C LEU A 84 12.02 0.48 -9.85
N PRO A 85 13.17 -0.15 -10.19
CA PRO A 85 13.39 -0.70 -11.52
C PRO A 85 12.24 -1.63 -11.93
N TYR A 86 11.79 -1.57 -13.18
CA TYR A 86 10.65 -2.37 -13.64
C TYR A 86 10.87 -3.88 -13.42
N ALA A 87 12.11 -4.36 -13.59
CA ALA A 87 12.47 -5.76 -13.36
C ALA A 87 12.28 -6.22 -11.90
N GLU A 88 12.19 -5.28 -10.96
CA GLU A 88 11.95 -5.52 -9.53
C GLU A 88 10.48 -5.27 -9.14
N GLN A 89 9.66 -4.79 -10.08
CA GLN A 89 8.24 -4.56 -9.85
C GLN A 89 7.46 -5.87 -10.05
N SER A 90 7.18 -6.56 -8.95
CA SER A 90 6.15 -7.59 -8.95
C SER A 90 4.79 -6.93 -9.24
N PRO A 91 3.94 -7.52 -10.10
CA PRO A 91 2.58 -7.03 -10.25
C PRO A 91 1.74 -7.33 -8.99
N ILE A 92 2.17 -8.25 -8.11
CA ILE A 92 1.48 -8.51 -6.85
C ILE A 92 1.72 -7.32 -5.92
N PRO A 93 0.65 -6.67 -5.40
CA PRO A 93 0.83 -5.54 -4.52
C PRO A 93 1.43 -5.94 -3.17
N HIS A 94 2.20 -5.02 -2.58
CA HIS A 94 2.90 -5.20 -1.32
C HIS A 94 2.47 -4.17 -0.27
N LYS A 95 2.79 -4.43 0.99
CA LYS A 95 2.46 -3.55 2.12
C LYS A 95 3.32 -2.28 2.08
N LYS A 96 2.75 -1.20 1.53
CA LYS A 96 3.41 0.12 1.36
C LYS A 96 3.96 0.70 2.65
N LEU A 97 3.23 0.58 3.78
CA LEU A 97 3.63 1.21 5.04
C LEU A 97 4.89 0.59 5.66
N SER A 98 5.13 -0.70 5.43
CA SER A 98 6.32 -1.40 5.92
C SER A 98 7.44 -1.49 4.87
N GLY A 99 7.27 -0.87 3.70
CA GLY A 99 8.28 -0.81 2.65
C GLY A 99 9.40 0.18 2.96
N ASP A 100 10.43 0.19 2.12
CA ASP A 100 11.63 1.03 2.32
C ASP A 100 11.35 2.52 2.15
N ASN A 101 10.35 2.88 1.32
CA ASN A 101 10.01 4.27 1.06
C ASN A 101 8.48 4.47 0.99
N PRO A 102 7.78 4.51 2.15
CA PRO A 102 6.33 4.72 2.17
C PRO A 102 5.91 6.04 1.51
N SER A 103 6.71 7.11 1.59
CA SER A 103 6.38 8.38 0.95
C SER A 103 6.25 8.24 -0.58
N ARG A 104 7.14 7.47 -1.21
CA ARG A 104 7.05 7.12 -2.63
C ARG A 104 5.88 6.18 -2.90
N ASP A 105 5.74 5.12 -2.11
CA ASP A 105 4.80 4.02 -2.40
C ASP A 105 3.32 4.45 -2.20
N TYR A 106 3.07 5.39 -1.28
CA TYR A 106 1.78 6.09 -1.17
C TYR A 106 1.65 7.28 -2.13
N ASN A 107 2.63 7.55 -2.99
CA ASN A 107 2.62 8.67 -3.94
C ASN A 107 2.29 10.01 -3.24
N VAL A 108 3.05 10.36 -2.20
CA VAL A 108 2.87 11.60 -1.45
C VAL A 108 3.60 12.74 -2.16
N THR A 109 2.82 13.70 -2.68
CA THR A 109 3.32 14.86 -3.46
C THR A 109 3.07 16.20 -2.78
N GLN A 110 2.30 16.23 -1.69
CA GLN A 110 1.95 17.42 -0.93
C GLN A 110 2.14 17.18 0.57
N TYR A 111 2.50 18.22 1.32
CA TYR A 111 2.71 18.15 2.77
C TYR A 111 1.93 19.26 3.49
N PRO A 112 1.44 19.01 4.72
CA PRO A 112 1.35 17.69 5.36
C PRO A 112 0.41 16.76 4.57
N THR A 113 0.57 15.45 4.68
CA THR A 113 -0.43 14.48 4.19
C THR A 113 -0.80 13.50 5.28
N PHE A 114 -2.09 13.25 5.42
CA PHE A 114 -2.67 12.25 6.31
C PHE A 114 -3.41 11.22 5.46
N VAL A 115 -3.05 9.95 5.61
CA VAL A 115 -3.73 8.82 4.99
C VAL A 115 -4.46 8.06 6.08
N VAL A 116 -5.76 7.83 5.90
CA VAL A 116 -6.53 6.92 6.75
C VAL A 116 -6.61 5.59 6.02
N ALA A 117 -6.10 4.57 6.68
CA ALA A 117 -5.93 3.24 6.13
C ALA A 117 -6.59 2.17 7.00
N ASP A 118 -6.83 1.00 6.41
CA ASP A 118 -7.14 -0.20 7.19
C ASP A 118 -5.89 -0.72 7.93
N GLN A 119 -6.09 -1.81 8.67
CA GLN A 119 -5.04 -2.47 9.44
C GLN A 119 -3.89 -3.04 8.60
N ASN A 120 -4.06 -3.17 7.28
CA ASN A 120 -3.02 -3.62 6.36
C ASN A 120 -2.24 -2.45 5.73
N GLY A 121 -2.65 -1.21 6.01
CA GLY A 121 -2.10 0.00 5.41
C GLY A 121 -2.74 0.36 4.07
N ASN A 122 -3.85 -0.26 3.68
CA ASN A 122 -4.56 0.12 2.45
C ASN A 122 -5.22 1.49 2.63
N GLU A 123 -4.90 2.43 1.74
CA GLU A 123 -5.46 3.78 1.77
C GLU A 123 -6.94 3.80 1.35
N PHE A 124 -7.78 4.44 2.16
CA PHE A 124 -9.20 4.68 1.84
C PHE A 124 -9.58 6.16 1.89
N PHE A 125 -8.86 6.96 2.67
CA PHE A 125 -9.03 8.42 2.69
C PHE A 125 -7.68 9.11 2.74
N ARG A 126 -7.62 10.31 2.14
CA ARG A 126 -6.45 11.18 2.15
C ARG A 126 -6.87 12.62 2.45
N VAL A 127 -6.11 13.26 3.34
CA VAL A 127 -6.19 14.70 3.61
C VAL A 127 -4.81 15.28 3.37
N ALA A 128 -4.66 16.06 2.30
CA ALA A 128 -3.39 16.68 1.91
C ALA A 128 -3.44 18.20 2.07
N GLY A 129 -2.30 18.79 2.43
CA GLY A 129 -2.10 20.23 2.57
C GLY A 129 -2.74 20.87 3.79
N LYS A 130 -3.42 20.09 4.64
CA LYS A 130 -4.05 20.58 5.87
C LYS A 130 -4.12 19.50 6.94
N LYS A 131 -4.23 19.95 8.20
CA LYS A 131 -4.45 19.11 9.37
C LYS A 131 -5.93 18.72 9.48
N PRO A 132 -6.30 17.42 9.55
CA PRO A 132 -7.66 17.01 9.84
C PRO A 132 -8.01 17.24 11.33
N GLY A 133 -9.27 17.56 11.61
CA GLY A 133 -9.78 17.62 12.98
C GLY A 133 -10.08 16.24 13.56
N ALA A 134 -10.21 16.12 14.88
CA ALA A 134 -10.55 14.86 15.54
C ALA A 134 -11.89 14.29 15.05
N LYS A 135 -12.91 15.14 14.91
CA LYS A 135 -14.23 14.73 14.41
C LYS A 135 -14.19 14.18 12.97
N ASP A 136 -13.38 14.78 12.11
CA ASP A 136 -13.21 14.29 10.73
C ASP A 136 -12.55 12.91 10.73
N LEU A 137 -11.49 12.74 11.53
CA LEU A 137 -10.80 11.47 11.69
C LEU A 137 -11.70 10.38 12.25
N GLU A 138 -12.48 10.68 13.28
CA GLU A 138 -13.45 9.74 13.84
C GLU A 138 -14.46 9.26 12.79
N GLY A 139 -14.96 10.18 11.96
CA GLY A 139 -15.81 9.86 10.82
C GLY A 139 -15.13 8.93 9.81
N PHE A 140 -13.88 9.23 9.42
CA PHE A 140 -13.13 8.38 8.50
C PHE A 140 -12.89 6.98 9.09
N PHE A 141 -12.47 6.88 10.36
CA PHE A 141 -12.23 5.60 11.02
C PHE A 141 -13.49 4.73 11.08
N ALA A 142 -14.66 5.34 11.33
CA ALA A 142 -15.93 4.64 11.36
C ALA A 142 -16.35 4.07 9.99
N GLU A 143 -15.93 4.70 8.89
CA GLU A 143 -16.22 4.21 7.53
C GLU A 143 -15.29 3.10 7.04
N ILE A 144 -14.11 2.93 7.64
CA ILE A 144 -13.09 1.96 7.17
C ILE A 144 -13.64 0.55 7.02
N PRO A 145 -14.37 -0.05 8.00
CA PRO A 145 -14.88 -1.41 7.85
C PRO A 145 -15.75 -1.60 6.61
N LYS A 146 -16.64 -0.64 6.32
CA LYS A 146 -17.50 -0.68 5.14
C LYS A 146 -16.71 -0.52 3.85
N LYS A 147 -15.72 0.40 3.82
CA LYS A 147 -14.86 0.59 2.65
C LYS A 147 -14.05 -0.67 2.33
N VAL A 148 -13.56 -1.36 3.35
CA VAL A 148 -12.86 -2.64 3.24
C VAL A 148 -13.79 -3.72 2.69
N GLU A 149 -15.01 -3.83 3.19
CA GLU A 149 -16.02 -4.79 2.70
C GLU A 149 -16.40 -4.54 1.23
N ASP A 150 -16.66 -3.28 0.87
CA ASP A 150 -16.98 -2.87 -0.50
C ASP A 150 -15.82 -3.18 -1.46
N ALA A 151 -14.58 -2.92 -1.02
CA ALA A 151 -13.38 -3.23 -1.79
C ALA A 151 -13.19 -4.74 -1.96
N ASN A 152 -13.30 -5.53 -0.88
CA ASN A 152 -13.18 -6.99 -0.94
C ASN A 152 -14.27 -7.60 -1.85
N THR A 153 -15.50 -7.09 -1.78
CA THR A 153 -16.59 -7.51 -2.68
C THR A 153 -16.27 -7.23 -4.14
N ARG A 154 -15.70 -6.06 -4.46
CA ARG A 154 -15.27 -5.72 -5.83
C ARG A 154 -14.17 -6.66 -6.32
N LEU A 155 -13.17 -6.92 -5.50
CA LEU A 155 -12.06 -7.85 -5.80
C LEU A 155 -12.57 -9.28 -6.00
N GLN A 156 -13.49 -9.73 -5.14
CA GLN A 156 -14.08 -11.07 -5.20
C GLN A 156 -14.83 -11.29 -6.50
N ARG A 157 -15.61 -10.29 -6.98
CA ARG A 157 -16.31 -10.39 -8.28
C ARG A 157 -15.37 -10.59 -9.46
N ASN A 158 -14.20 -9.95 -9.46
CA ASN A 158 -13.20 -10.17 -10.50
C ASN A 158 -12.53 -11.55 -10.34
N LEU A 159 -12.24 -11.98 -9.10
CA LEU A 159 -11.66 -13.28 -8.80
C LEU A 159 -12.58 -14.43 -9.24
N ASP A 160 -13.88 -14.36 -8.95
CA ASP A 160 -14.85 -15.37 -9.34
C ASP A 160 -14.89 -15.53 -10.87
N LYS A 161 -14.91 -14.41 -11.60
CA LYS A 161 -14.82 -14.41 -13.06
C LYS A 161 -13.48 -14.95 -13.56
N ALA A 162 -12.38 -14.63 -12.89
CA ALA A 162 -11.06 -15.15 -13.24
C ALA A 162 -11.02 -16.68 -13.10
N LYS A 163 -11.57 -17.22 -12.01
CA LYS A 163 -11.72 -18.66 -11.78
C LYS A 163 -12.63 -19.31 -12.83
N GLU A 164 -13.70 -18.64 -13.25
CA GLU A 164 -14.58 -19.13 -14.32
C GLU A 164 -13.84 -19.24 -15.67
N PHE A 165 -13.10 -18.20 -16.07
CA PHE A 165 -12.28 -18.25 -17.29
C PHE A 165 -11.18 -19.30 -17.18
N TRP A 166 -10.57 -19.44 -16.00
CA TRP A 166 -9.55 -20.44 -15.75
C TRP A 166 -10.09 -21.86 -15.89
N GLY A 167 -11.27 -22.15 -15.33
CA GLY A 167 -11.96 -23.44 -15.52
C GLY A 167 -12.32 -23.75 -16.98
N LYS A 168 -12.48 -22.72 -17.81
CA LYS A 168 -12.69 -22.84 -19.27
C LYS A 168 -11.37 -22.91 -20.07
N LYS A 169 -10.21 -22.99 -19.39
CA LYS A 169 -8.87 -22.97 -19.99
C LYS A 169 -8.55 -21.68 -20.76
N ASP A 170 -9.22 -20.58 -20.45
CA ASP A 170 -8.92 -19.25 -20.99
C ASP A 170 -7.97 -18.50 -20.04
N SER A 171 -6.69 -18.88 -20.07
CA SER A 171 -5.63 -18.27 -19.24
C SER A 171 -5.51 -16.75 -19.46
N ARG A 172 -5.82 -16.27 -20.67
CA ARG A 172 -5.65 -14.86 -21.04
C ARG A 172 -6.67 -13.97 -20.36
N GLU A 173 -7.95 -14.31 -20.44
CA GLU A 173 -8.98 -13.53 -19.75
C GLU A 173 -8.93 -13.72 -18.23
N ALA A 174 -8.54 -14.91 -17.74
CA ALA A 174 -8.26 -15.12 -16.32
C ALA A 174 -7.14 -14.19 -15.81
N LEU A 175 -5.99 -14.17 -16.49
CA LEU A 175 -4.85 -13.31 -16.12
C LEU A 175 -5.21 -11.83 -16.14
N LYS A 176 -5.97 -11.38 -17.14
CA LYS A 176 -6.41 -9.99 -17.25
C LYS A 176 -7.22 -9.53 -16.03
N LEU A 177 -8.09 -10.40 -15.50
CA LEU A 177 -8.87 -10.10 -14.30
C LEU A 177 -8.02 -10.16 -13.02
N VAL A 178 -7.07 -11.09 -12.94
CA VAL A 178 -6.06 -11.16 -11.87
C VAL A 178 -5.25 -9.85 -11.81
N LEU A 179 -4.67 -9.43 -12.93
CA LEU A 179 -3.90 -8.18 -13.02
C LEU A 179 -4.78 -6.96 -12.75
N LYS A 180 -6.08 -7.02 -13.04
CA LYS A 180 -7.03 -5.95 -12.69
C LYS A 180 -7.18 -5.79 -11.17
N ASN A 181 -7.26 -6.89 -10.42
CA ASN A 181 -7.28 -6.86 -8.96
C ASN A 181 -5.96 -6.32 -8.38
N PHE A 182 -4.83 -6.72 -8.95
CA PHE A 182 -3.52 -6.23 -8.53
C PHE A 182 -3.35 -4.72 -8.72
N LYS A 183 -3.93 -4.14 -9.78
CA LYS A 183 -3.95 -2.68 -10.01
C LYS A 183 -4.71 -1.86 -8.97
N GLU A 184 -5.55 -2.49 -8.15
CA GLU A 184 -6.20 -1.81 -7.03
C GLU A 184 -5.22 -1.55 -5.88
N GLU A 185 -4.04 -2.18 -5.90
CA GLU A 185 -2.95 -2.01 -4.93
C GLU A 185 -3.31 -2.31 -3.46
N LEU A 186 -4.41 -3.06 -3.25
CA LEU A 186 -4.86 -3.48 -1.93
C LEU A 186 -4.16 -4.78 -1.51
N VAL A 187 -3.92 -4.94 -0.22
CA VAL A 187 -3.24 -6.12 0.37
C VAL A 187 -3.94 -6.62 1.64
N GLY A 188 -3.76 -7.91 1.96
CA GLY A 188 -4.34 -8.52 3.17
C GLY A 188 -5.87 -8.59 3.19
N LEU A 189 -6.50 -8.52 2.01
CA LEU A 189 -7.91 -8.83 1.81
C LEU A 189 -8.04 -10.23 1.22
N ASP A 190 -9.00 -11.02 1.69
CA ASP A 190 -9.15 -12.44 1.31
C ASP A 190 -9.19 -12.65 -0.20
N ALA A 191 -9.96 -11.82 -0.92
CA ALA A 191 -10.06 -11.91 -2.37
C ALA A 191 -8.72 -11.62 -3.06
N GLN A 192 -7.90 -10.72 -2.50
CA GLN A 192 -6.59 -10.42 -3.04
C GLN A 192 -5.60 -11.55 -2.81
N GLU A 193 -5.59 -12.15 -1.62
CA GLU A 193 -4.72 -13.29 -1.30
C GLU A 193 -5.04 -14.50 -2.20
N GLN A 194 -6.33 -14.76 -2.40
CA GLN A 194 -6.79 -15.79 -3.33
C GLN A 194 -6.46 -15.46 -4.80
N THR A 195 -6.48 -14.18 -5.16
CA THR A 195 -6.03 -13.72 -6.49
C THR A 195 -4.54 -14.00 -6.69
N ALA A 196 -3.69 -13.77 -5.67
CA ALA A 196 -2.27 -14.08 -5.72
C ALA A 196 -1.97 -15.58 -5.86
N ARG A 197 -2.79 -16.44 -5.24
CA ARG A 197 -2.70 -17.90 -5.42
C ARG A 197 -3.04 -18.30 -6.85
N LEU A 198 -4.17 -17.82 -7.39
CA LEU A 198 -4.56 -18.08 -8.78
C LEU A 198 -3.51 -17.56 -9.78
N TYR A 199 -2.91 -16.40 -9.51
CA TYR A 199 -1.79 -15.88 -10.30
C TYR A 199 -0.62 -16.86 -10.37
N SER A 200 -0.23 -17.43 -9.22
CA SER A 200 0.86 -18.40 -9.15
C SER A 200 0.55 -19.66 -9.95
N GLU A 201 -0.67 -20.19 -9.85
CA GLU A 201 -1.13 -21.33 -10.65
C GLU A 201 -1.10 -21.04 -12.16
N LEU A 202 -1.55 -19.84 -12.57
CA LEU A 202 -1.50 -19.42 -13.97
C LEU A 202 -0.05 -19.38 -14.48
N LEU A 203 0.88 -18.83 -13.70
CA LEU A 203 2.29 -18.77 -14.08
C LEU A 203 2.92 -20.16 -14.18
N GLU A 204 2.59 -21.08 -13.29
CA GLU A 204 3.09 -22.46 -13.35
C GLU A 204 2.61 -23.17 -14.63
N ASP A 205 1.33 -23.05 -14.98
CA ASP A 205 0.79 -23.55 -16.24
C ASP A 205 1.44 -22.87 -17.47
N GLY A 206 1.63 -21.56 -17.41
CA GLY A 206 2.35 -20.81 -18.44
C GLY A 206 3.77 -21.30 -18.65
N ARG A 207 4.53 -21.52 -17.57
CA ARG A 207 5.89 -22.09 -17.61
C ARG A 207 5.90 -23.51 -18.16
N ALA A 208 4.92 -24.34 -17.81
CA ALA A 208 4.78 -25.68 -18.38
C ALA A 208 4.58 -25.62 -19.90
N LYS A 209 3.63 -24.78 -20.37
CA LYS A 209 3.38 -24.58 -21.80
C LYS A 209 4.62 -24.07 -22.54
N ILE A 210 5.39 -23.14 -21.96
CA ILE A 210 6.64 -22.65 -22.56
C ILE A 210 7.65 -23.78 -22.77
N LYS A 211 7.79 -24.69 -21.80
CA LYS A 211 8.70 -25.85 -21.90
C LYS A 211 8.28 -26.80 -23.03
N GLU A 212 6.99 -26.92 -23.30
CA GLU A 212 6.46 -27.74 -24.40
C GLU A 212 6.71 -27.15 -25.80
N VAL A 213 7.09 -25.86 -25.91
CA VAL A 213 7.31 -25.22 -27.21
C VAL A 213 8.54 -25.77 -27.98
N GLY A 214 9.31 -26.69 -27.39
CA GLY A 214 10.29 -27.49 -28.13
C GLY A 214 11.43 -26.67 -28.75
N ASP A 215 11.95 -27.12 -29.89
CA ASP A 215 13.11 -26.52 -30.57
C ASP A 215 12.84 -25.08 -31.03
N LYS A 216 13.58 -24.14 -30.42
CA LYS A 216 13.44 -22.69 -30.62
C LYS A 216 14.08 -22.19 -31.91
N SER A 217 14.86 -23.03 -32.62
CA SER A 217 15.37 -22.68 -33.95
C SER A 217 14.26 -22.73 -35.03
N LYS A 218 13.14 -23.40 -34.74
CA LYS A 218 12.02 -23.53 -35.66
C LYS A 218 11.15 -22.27 -35.66
N ALA A 219 10.94 -21.69 -36.85
CA ALA A 219 10.17 -20.46 -37.02
C ALA A 219 8.73 -20.54 -36.45
N GLU A 220 8.11 -21.71 -36.50
CA GLU A 220 6.77 -21.95 -35.92
C GLU A 220 6.75 -21.85 -34.39
N ASN A 221 7.79 -22.35 -33.72
CA ASN A 221 7.94 -22.31 -32.27
C ASN A 221 8.28 -20.90 -31.79
N VAL A 222 9.12 -20.17 -32.54
CA VAL A 222 9.36 -18.74 -32.30
C VAL A 222 8.07 -17.93 -32.40
N LYS A 223 7.20 -18.22 -33.39
CA LYS A 223 5.89 -17.56 -33.52
C LYS A 223 4.99 -17.86 -32.32
N LYS A 224 4.96 -19.12 -31.85
CA LYS A 224 4.21 -19.52 -30.64
C LYS A 224 4.71 -18.78 -29.40
N LEU A 225 6.02 -18.74 -29.16
CA LEU A 225 6.61 -18.00 -28.05
C LEU A 225 6.27 -16.51 -28.10
N LYS A 226 6.34 -15.86 -29.28
CA LYS A 226 5.94 -14.45 -29.42
C LYS A 226 4.45 -14.21 -29.15
N ALA A 227 3.58 -15.16 -29.51
CA ALA A 227 2.16 -15.09 -29.18
C ALA A 227 1.95 -15.21 -27.66
N MET A 228 2.56 -16.21 -27.03
CA MET A 228 2.53 -16.39 -25.57
C MET A 228 3.10 -15.18 -24.84
N GLN A 229 4.22 -14.61 -25.31
CA GLN A 229 4.80 -13.41 -24.73
C GLN A 229 3.76 -12.29 -24.61
N ARG A 230 2.97 -12.04 -25.66
CA ARG A 230 1.93 -11.01 -25.65
C ARG A 230 0.78 -11.33 -24.70
N GLU A 231 0.44 -12.61 -24.54
CA GLU A 231 -0.59 -13.07 -23.60
C GLU A 231 -0.18 -12.80 -22.16
N TRP A 232 1.10 -13.01 -21.84
CA TRP A 232 1.68 -12.84 -20.50
C TRP A 232 2.14 -11.41 -20.18
N LYS A 233 1.75 -10.41 -20.98
CA LYS A 233 2.16 -9.01 -20.77
C LYS A 233 1.82 -8.52 -19.36
N GLY A 234 2.83 -7.93 -18.69
CA GLY A 234 2.70 -7.40 -17.33
C GLY A 234 2.92 -8.45 -16.23
N THR A 235 3.59 -9.56 -16.57
CA THR A 235 4.01 -10.62 -15.65
C THR A 235 5.49 -10.93 -15.85
N GLU A 236 6.10 -11.66 -14.91
CA GLU A 236 7.46 -12.18 -15.08
C GLU A 236 7.61 -13.08 -16.32
N LEU A 237 6.57 -13.83 -16.70
CA LEU A 237 6.61 -14.71 -17.87
C LEU A 237 6.84 -13.94 -19.18
N PHE A 238 6.40 -12.69 -19.26
CA PHE A 238 6.69 -11.84 -20.41
C PHE A 238 8.20 -11.69 -20.64
N TYR A 239 8.94 -11.43 -19.56
CA TYR A 239 10.39 -11.20 -19.58
C TYR A 239 11.15 -12.51 -19.72
N GLU A 240 10.70 -13.57 -19.03
CA GLU A 240 11.26 -14.91 -19.22
C GLU A 240 11.20 -15.33 -20.70
N ILE A 241 10.05 -15.14 -21.37
CA ILE A 241 9.94 -15.45 -22.81
C ILE A 241 10.80 -14.50 -23.66
N GLU A 242 10.90 -13.22 -23.31
CA GLU A 242 11.73 -12.27 -24.03
C GLU A 242 13.20 -12.71 -24.07
N GLU A 243 13.74 -13.10 -22.92
CA GLU A 243 15.11 -13.59 -22.81
C GLU A 243 15.29 -14.91 -23.56
N LEU A 244 14.31 -15.81 -23.49
CA LEU A 244 14.33 -17.05 -24.28
C LEU A 244 14.30 -16.83 -25.80
N LEU A 245 13.80 -15.68 -26.27
CA LEU A 245 13.76 -15.31 -27.69
C LEU A 245 15.04 -14.59 -28.16
N LYS A 246 15.87 -14.10 -27.23
CA LYS A 246 17.18 -13.48 -27.51
C LYS A 246 18.32 -14.50 -27.55
N ALA A 247 18.20 -15.58 -26.79
CA ALA A 247 19.12 -16.72 -26.76
C ALA A 247 19.00 -17.60 -28.00
#